data_AF-A0A9Q6Z8N2-F1
#
_entry.id   AF-A0A9Q6Z8N2-F1
#
_cell.length_a   1.000
_cell.length_b   1.000
_cell.length_c   1.000
_cell.angle_alpha   90.00
_cell.angle_beta   90.00
_cell.angle_gamma   90.00
#
_symmetry.space_group_name_H-M   'P 1'
#
loop_
_entity.id
_entity.type
_entity.pdbx_description
1 polymer ?
#
loop_
_entity_poly.entity_id
_entity_poly.type
_entity_poly.pdbx_seq_one_letter_code
_entity_poly.pdbx_strand_id
1 'polypeptide(L)'
;MQTTTKNKGGRKLKSNPKKYRHVFRLTESENQRLLALFASSGMTNKASFLVSMLLDRQVKTVKVDVAALQYHGLLTKLFNQFRAVGVNYNQIVKLCNQYFSENRAKRSISKLEEYTKDLSKLCYYIIKLTKEFEDKHLNTNL
;
A
#
# COMPACT_ATOMS: atom_id res chain seq x y z
N MET A 1 -65.08 18.51 -0.41
CA MET A 1 -65.07 19.01 0.98
C MET A 1 -63.75 19.75 1.21
N GLN A 2 -63.84 21.04 1.53
CA GLN A 2 -62.68 21.90 1.78
C GLN A 2 -62.02 21.46 3.10
N THR A 3 -60.76 21.03 3.04
CA THR A 3 -59.96 20.84 4.25
C THR A 3 -59.23 22.15 4.55
N THR A 4 -59.70 22.77 5.63
CA THR A 4 -59.28 24.03 6.24
C THR A 4 -57.76 24.17 6.34
N THR A 5 -57.22 25.21 5.70
CA THR A 5 -55.84 25.67 5.88
C THR A 5 -55.65 26.20 7.31
N LYS A 6 -55.16 25.35 8.21
CA LYS A 6 -54.77 25.76 9.57
C LYS A 6 -53.49 26.60 9.52
N ASN A 7 -53.58 27.77 10.14
CA ASN A 7 -52.55 28.79 10.44
C ASN A 7 -51.10 28.28 10.38
N LYS A 8 -50.32 28.77 9.41
CA LYS A 8 -48.86 28.56 9.32
C LYS A 8 -48.12 29.56 10.22
N GLY A 9 -48.42 29.54 11.52
CA GLY A 9 -47.60 30.20 12.53
C GLY A 9 -46.48 29.26 12.95
N GLY A 10 -45.22 29.62 12.72
CA GLY A 10 -44.05 28.85 13.16
C GLY A 10 -42.93 28.78 12.13
N ARG A 11 -41.72 28.41 12.60
CA ARG A 11 -40.56 28.20 11.72
C ARG A 11 -40.86 27.04 10.78
N LYS A 12 -40.69 27.26 9.47
CA LYS A 12 -40.80 26.20 8.45
C LYS A 12 -39.91 25.01 8.83
N LEU A 13 -40.50 23.81 8.84
CA LEU A 13 -39.78 22.56 9.08
C LEU A 13 -38.68 22.38 8.02
N LYS A 14 -37.51 21.91 8.46
CA LYS A 14 -36.43 21.54 7.55
C LYS A 14 -36.77 20.20 6.89
N SER A 15 -36.53 20.08 5.58
CA SER A 15 -36.73 18.84 4.82
C SER A 15 -35.90 17.67 5.38
N ASN A 16 -34.63 17.92 5.74
CA ASN A 16 -33.75 16.93 6.39
C ASN A 16 -33.23 17.45 7.74
N PRO A 17 -33.93 17.18 8.87
CA PRO A 17 -33.48 17.59 10.19
C PRO A 17 -32.33 16.68 10.68
N LYS A 18 -31.31 17.27 11.33
CA LYS A 18 -30.25 16.52 12.02
C LYS A 18 -30.84 15.88 13.29
N LYS A 19 -31.12 14.57 13.24
CA LYS A 19 -31.78 13.82 14.34
C LYS A 19 -30.80 13.15 15.32
N TYR A 20 -29.63 12.72 14.84
CA TYR A 20 -28.67 11.97 15.64
C TYR A 20 -27.68 12.90 16.34
N ARG A 21 -27.41 12.65 17.63
CA ARG A 21 -26.46 13.40 18.45
C ARG A 21 -25.40 12.45 19.00
N HIS A 22 -24.14 12.76 18.71
CA HIS A 22 -22.98 12.09 19.29
C HIS A 22 -22.27 13.07 20.22
N VAL A 23 -21.92 12.62 21.44
CA VAL A 23 -21.20 13.42 22.43
C VAL A 23 -19.87 12.73 22.69
N PHE A 24 -18.77 13.47 22.56
CA PHE A 24 -17.43 13.03 22.92
C PHE A 24 -16.90 13.91 24.04
N ARG A 25 -16.06 13.34 24.90
CA ARG A 25 -15.36 14.06 25.96
C ARG A 25 -13.94 14.30 25.49
N LEU A 26 -13.42 15.49 25.78
CA LEU A 26 -12.06 15.87 25.44
C LEU A 26 -11.27 16.11 26.72
N THR A 27 -9.99 15.79 26.68
CA THR A 27 -9.01 16.30 27.64
C THR A 27 -8.76 17.79 27.41
N GLU A 28 -8.13 18.46 28.38
CA GLU A 28 -7.82 19.88 28.27
C GLU A 28 -6.96 20.20 27.03
N SER A 29 -5.93 19.38 26.77
CA SER A 29 -5.03 19.54 25.62
C SER A 29 -5.73 19.35 24.28
N GLU A 30 -6.62 18.37 24.17
CA GLU A 30 -7.43 18.13 22.97
C GLU A 30 -8.41 19.27 22.73
N ASN A 31 -9.02 19.81 23.79
CA ASN A 31 -9.93 20.95 23.70
C ASN A 31 -9.21 22.21 23.22
N GLN A 32 -8.02 22.52 23.74
CA GLN A 32 -7.21 23.64 23.27
C GLN A 32 -6.88 23.51 21.78
N ARG A 33 -6.48 22.32 21.35
CA ARG A 33 -6.19 22.04 19.93
C ARG A 33 -7.42 22.24 19.04
N LEU A 34 -8.58 21.75 19.48
CA LEU A 34 -9.85 21.94 18.76
C LEU A 34 -10.20 23.41 18.62
N LEU A 35 -10.09 24.19 19.70
CA LEU A 35 -10.41 25.62 19.69
C LEU A 35 -9.48 26.41 18.76
N ALA A 36 -8.18 26.07 18.72
CA ALA A 36 -7.24 26.68 17.80
C ALA A 36 -7.60 26.41 16.33
N LEU A 37 -7.95 25.16 15.99
CA LEU A 37 -8.39 24.78 14.65
C LEU A 37 -9.73 25.42 14.26
N PHE A 38 -10.64 25.58 15.24
CA PHE A 38 -11.91 26.27 15.00
C PHE A 38 -11.68 27.75 14.70
N ALA A 39 -10.82 28.43 15.46
CA ALA A 39 -10.49 29.83 15.25
C ALA A 39 -9.87 30.07 13.85
N SER A 40 -8.98 29.18 13.40
CA SER A 40 -8.36 29.29 12.07
C SER A 40 -9.33 28.99 10.91
N SER A 41 -10.41 28.25 11.16
CA SER A 41 -11.39 27.90 10.13
C SER A 41 -12.31 29.04 9.68
N GLY A 42 -12.44 30.11 10.49
CA GLY A 42 -13.37 31.22 10.24
C GLY A 42 -14.87 30.86 10.34
N MET A 43 -15.21 29.63 10.74
CA MET A 43 -16.59 29.18 10.88
C MET A 43 -17.25 29.73 12.16
N THR A 44 -18.54 30.03 12.11
CA THR A 44 -19.29 30.58 13.26
C THR A 44 -19.85 29.50 14.19
N ASN A 45 -20.00 28.26 13.71
CA ASN A 45 -20.65 27.18 14.45
C ASN A 45 -19.69 25.98 14.65
N LYS A 46 -19.30 25.72 15.91
CA LYS A 46 -18.39 24.63 16.29
C LYS A 46 -18.87 23.25 15.83
N ALA A 47 -20.17 22.96 15.91
CA ALA A 47 -20.70 21.66 15.51
C ALA A 47 -20.64 21.46 13.98
N SER A 48 -20.86 22.53 13.21
CA SER A 48 -20.75 22.48 11.75
C SER A 48 -19.29 22.30 11.31
N PHE A 49 -18.36 22.96 12.00
CA PHE A 49 -16.92 22.77 11.83
C PHE A 49 -16.48 21.33 12.12
N LEU A 50 -16.96 20.74 13.21
CA LEU A 50 -16.61 19.36 13.54
C LEU A 50 -17.16 18.36 12.53
N VAL A 51 -18.39 18.58 12.05
CA VAL A 51 -19.00 17.73 11.02
C VAL A 51 -18.25 17.86 9.70
N SER A 52 -17.83 19.05 9.29
CA SER A 52 -17.00 19.21 8.08
C SER A 52 -15.62 18.58 8.26
N MET A 53 -14.98 18.75 9.43
CA MET A 53 -13.72 18.08 9.71
C MET A 53 -13.82 16.55 9.69
N LEU A 54 -14.94 15.98 10.15
CA LEU A 54 -15.14 14.53 10.21
C LEU A 54 -15.60 13.93 8.87
N LEU A 55 -16.45 14.63 8.14
CA LEU A 55 -17.10 14.11 6.93
C LEU A 55 -16.50 14.65 5.63
N ASP A 56 -15.94 15.88 5.63
CA ASP A 56 -15.31 16.48 4.45
C ASP A 56 -13.81 16.18 4.38
N ARG A 57 -13.18 15.74 5.48
CA ARG A 57 -11.89 15.06 5.37
C ARG A 57 -12.15 13.71 4.72
N GLN A 58 -11.62 13.52 3.51
CA GLN A 58 -11.48 12.18 2.94
C GLN A 58 -10.75 11.31 3.96
N VAL A 59 -11.50 10.43 4.64
CA VAL A 59 -10.89 9.33 5.37
C VAL A 59 -10.27 8.45 4.29
N LYS A 60 -8.97 8.65 4.05
CA LYS A 60 -8.19 7.76 3.17
C LYS A 60 -8.08 6.43 3.89
N THR A 61 -9.12 5.61 3.78
CA THR A 61 -9.06 4.21 4.16
C THR A 61 -8.24 3.50 3.11
N VAL A 62 -6.91 3.52 3.28
CA VAL A 62 -6.03 2.67 2.50
C VAL A 62 -6.24 1.25 3.01
N LYS A 63 -7.08 0.48 2.31
CA LYS A 63 -7.11 -0.97 2.50
C LYS A 63 -5.79 -1.51 1.96
N VAL A 64 -4.81 -1.65 2.84
CA VAL A 64 -3.52 -2.23 2.47
C VAL A 64 -3.71 -3.74 2.36
N ASP A 65 -3.59 -4.25 1.15
CA ASP A 65 -3.43 -5.69 0.96
C ASP A 65 -2.02 -6.08 1.42
N VAL A 66 -1.96 -6.60 2.65
CA VAL A 66 -0.71 -7.03 3.28
C VAL A 66 -0.05 -8.15 2.48
N ALA A 67 -0.84 -9.04 1.87
CA ALA A 67 -0.32 -10.15 1.09
C ALA A 67 0.32 -9.64 -0.21
N ALA A 68 -0.31 -8.69 -0.91
CA ALA A 68 0.26 -8.07 -2.10
C ALA A 68 1.57 -7.31 -1.79
N LEU A 69 1.62 -6.61 -0.66
CA LEU A 69 2.82 -5.88 -0.24
C LEU A 69 3.97 -6.82 0.14
N GLN A 70 3.67 -7.91 0.85
CA GLN A 70 4.65 -8.96 1.15
C GLN A 70 5.16 -9.64 -0.13
N TYR A 71 4.26 -9.95 -1.06
CA TYR A 71 4.61 -10.53 -2.35
C TYR A 71 5.57 -9.62 -3.15
N HIS A 72 5.26 -8.33 -3.26
CA HIS A 72 6.15 -7.37 -3.90
C HIS A 72 7.52 -7.28 -3.21
N GLY A 73 7.54 -7.31 -1.87
CA GLY A 73 8.78 -7.35 -1.09
C GLY A 73 9.63 -8.59 -1.38
N LEU A 74 9.01 -9.76 -1.46
CA LEU A 74 9.69 -11.02 -1.81
C LEU A 74 10.24 -10.98 -3.23
N LEU A 75 9.46 -10.48 -4.20
CA LEU A 75 9.91 -10.35 -5.58
C LEU A 75 11.10 -9.39 -5.70
N THR A 76 11.04 -8.26 -5.02
CA THR A 76 12.16 -7.30 -4.96
C THR A 76 13.42 -7.95 -4.38
N LYS A 77 13.27 -8.73 -3.30
CA LYS A 77 14.39 -9.46 -2.68
C LYS A 77 15.02 -10.45 -3.65
N LEU A 78 14.19 -11.18 -4.41
CA LEU A 78 14.66 -12.10 -5.43
C LEU A 78 15.50 -11.38 -6.50
N PHE A 79 15.02 -10.25 -7.03
CA PHE A 79 15.78 -9.46 -8.01
C PHE A 79 17.12 -8.94 -7.45
N ASN A 80 17.14 -8.53 -6.19
CA ASN A 80 18.38 -8.11 -5.53
C ASN A 80 19.41 -9.24 -5.44
N GLN A 81 18.97 -10.49 -5.22
CA GLN A 81 19.85 -11.66 -5.22
C GLN A 81 20.48 -11.89 -6.60
N PHE A 82 19.71 -11.81 -7.68
CA PHE A 82 20.24 -11.93 -9.05
C PHE A 82 21.29 -10.84 -9.34
N ARG A 83 21.01 -9.60 -8.94
CA ARG A 83 21.96 -8.50 -9.09
C ARG A 83 23.25 -8.75 -8.33
N ALA A 84 23.16 -9.25 -7.09
CA ALA A 84 24.33 -9.56 -6.27
C ALA A 84 25.19 -10.67 -6.92
N VAL A 85 24.56 -11.70 -7.48
CA VAL A 85 25.28 -12.75 -8.24
C VAL A 85 26.04 -12.14 -9.42
N GLY A 86 25.41 -11.24 -10.19
CA GLY A 86 26.06 -10.55 -11.32
C GLY A 86 27.25 -9.69 -10.90
N VAL A 87 27.15 -8.99 -9.76
CA VAL A 87 28.28 -8.22 -9.21
C VAL A 87 29.43 -9.14 -8.79
N ASN A 88 29.12 -10.21 -8.06
CA ASN A 88 30.11 -11.18 -7.60
C ASN A 88 30.80 -11.86 -8.78
N TYR A 89 30.06 -12.19 -9.84
CA TYR A 89 30.62 -12.73 -11.08
C TYR A 89 31.68 -11.78 -11.67
N ASN A 90 31.34 -10.50 -11.84
CA ASN A 90 32.26 -9.50 -12.38
C ASN A 90 33.52 -9.35 -11.53
N GLN A 91 33.39 -9.42 -10.20
CA GLN A 91 34.53 -9.36 -9.27
C GLN A 91 35.43 -10.58 -9.42
N ILE A 92 34.86 -11.78 -9.43
CA ILE A 92 35.62 -13.03 -9.55
C ILE A 92 36.34 -13.09 -10.90
N VAL A 93 35.70 -12.70 -12.01
CA VAL A 93 36.36 -12.69 -13.34
C VAL A 93 37.59 -11.78 -13.34
N LYS A 94 37.48 -10.58 -12.75
CA LYS A 94 38.63 -9.66 -12.62
C LYS A 94 39.75 -10.26 -11.78
N LEU A 95 39.42 -10.88 -10.64
CA LEU A 95 40.40 -11.52 -9.76
C LEU A 95 41.05 -12.75 -10.41
N CYS A 96 40.27 -13.56 -11.13
CA CYS A 96 40.78 -14.70 -11.88
C CYS A 96 41.80 -14.26 -12.93
N ASN A 97 41.47 -13.20 -13.69
CA ASN A 97 42.35 -12.67 -14.73
C ASN A 97 43.68 -12.11 -14.17
N GLN A 98 43.68 -11.60 -12.94
CA GLN A 98 44.86 -10.98 -12.33
C GLN A 98 45.72 -11.96 -11.52
N TYR A 99 45.11 -12.92 -10.82
CA TYR A 99 45.79 -13.65 -9.74
C TYR A 99 45.68 -15.18 -9.80
N PHE A 100 44.81 -15.76 -10.63
CA PHE A 100 44.60 -17.20 -10.61
C PHE A 100 45.56 -17.93 -11.55
N SER A 101 46.15 -19.02 -11.07
CA SER A 101 46.81 -19.99 -11.93
C SER A 101 45.78 -20.80 -12.73
N GLU A 102 46.16 -21.30 -13.89
CA GLU A 102 45.26 -21.97 -14.84
C GLU A 102 44.47 -23.12 -14.19
N ASN A 103 45.12 -23.94 -13.37
CA ASN A 103 44.48 -25.05 -12.66
C ASN A 103 43.46 -24.59 -11.61
N ARG A 104 43.70 -23.45 -10.94
CA ARG A 104 42.76 -22.88 -9.98
C ARG A 104 41.55 -22.27 -10.68
N ALA A 105 41.78 -21.56 -11.79
CA ALA A 105 40.72 -21.01 -12.62
C ALA A 105 39.80 -22.12 -13.16
N LYS A 106 40.36 -23.20 -13.71
CA LYS A 106 39.58 -24.35 -14.21
C LYS A 106 38.65 -24.95 -13.14
N ARG A 107 39.16 -25.23 -11.93
CA ARG A 107 38.33 -25.78 -10.84
C ARG A 107 37.20 -24.83 -10.41
N SER A 108 37.51 -23.54 -10.29
CA SER A 108 36.51 -22.52 -9.93
C SER A 108 35.43 -22.37 -11.00
N ILE A 109 35.80 -22.42 -12.28
CA ILE A 109 34.86 -22.35 -13.41
C ILE A 109 33.95 -23.58 -13.44
N SER A 110 34.49 -24.80 -13.30
CA SER A 110 33.67 -26.01 -13.29
C SER A 110 32.62 -26.01 -12.18
N LYS A 111 32.99 -25.52 -10.99
CA LYS A 111 32.04 -25.40 -9.88
C LYS A 111 30.99 -24.30 -10.11
N LEU A 112 31.38 -23.20 -10.75
CA LEU A 112 30.43 -22.14 -11.15
C LEU A 112 29.44 -22.63 -12.21
N GLU A 113 29.89 -23.44 -13.16
CA GLU A 113 29.04 -24.05 -14.18
C GLU A 113 27.93 -24.90 -13.53
N GLU A 114 28.28 -25.70 -12.53
CA GLU A 114 27.32 -26.52 -11.77
C GLU A 114 26.24 -25.65 -11.10
N TYR A 115 26.65 -24.61 -10.36
CA TYR A 115 25.69 -23.69 -9.73
C TYR A 115 24.83 -22.93 -10.74
N THR A 116 25.39 -22.61 -11.92
CA THR A 116 24.65 -21.93 -12.99
C THR A 116 23.59 -22.83 -13.60
N LYS A 117 23.85 -24.14 -13.74
CA LYS A 117 22.85 -25.13 -14.16
C LYS A 117 21.69 -25.18 -13.18
N ASP A 118 21.97 -25.21 -11.88
CA ASP A 118 20.90 -25.24 -10.87
C ASP A 118 20.10 -23.94 -10.81
N LEU A 119 20.77 -22.79 -10.95
CA LEU A 119 20.09 -21.50 -11.09
C LEU A 119 19.17 -21.49 -12.32
N SER A 120 19.63 -22.01 -13.46
CA SER A 120 18.82 -22.11 -14.68
C SER A 120 17.58 -22.98 -14.49
N LYS A 121 17.69 -24.12 -13.81
CA LYS A 121 16.54 -24.98 -13.47
C LYS A 121 15.54 -24.22 -12.59
N LEU A 122 16.04 -23.50 -11.59
CA LEU A 122 15.20 -22.72 -10.68
C LEU A 122 14.47 -21.60 -11.43
N CYS A 123 15.15 -20.88 -12.33
CA CYS A 123 14.52 -19.88 -13.20
C CYS A 123 13.42 -20.49 -14.08
N TYR A 124 13.66 -21.68 -14.64
CA TYR A 124 12.65 -22.40 -15.40
C TYR A 124 11.41 -22.72 -14.56
N TYR A 125 11.59 -23.21 -13.33
CA TYR A 125 10.47 -23.46 -12.42
C TYR A 125 9.71 -22.19 -12.06
N ILE A 126 10.41 -21.08 -11.81
CA ILE A 126 9.77 -19.78 -11.56
C ILE A 126 8.86 -19.40 -12.73
N ILE A 127 9.39 -19.40 -13.96
CA ILE A 127 8.63 -19.04 -15.16
C ILE A 127 7.42 -19.96 -15.33
N LYS A 128 7.60 -21.27 -15.12
CA LYS A 128 6.52 -22.25 -15.22
C LYS A 128 5.42 -21.96 -14.21
N LEU A 129 5.77 -21.75 -12.93
CA LEU A 129 4.80 -21.43 -11.87
C LEU A 129 4.09 -20.10 -12.13
N THR A 130 4.80 -19.10 -12.66
CA THR A 130 4.20 -17.82 -13.06
C THR A 130 3.15 -18.02 -14.14
N LYS A 131 3.46 -18.77 -15.22
CA LYS A 131 2.47 -19.07 -16.27
C LYS A 131 1.26 -19.85 -15.75
N GLU A 132 1.49 -20.88 -14.94
CA GLU A 132 0.39 -21.65 -14.33
C GLU A 132 -0.51 -20.77 -13.44
N PHE A 133 0.06 -19.78 -12.75
CA PHE A 133 -0.69 -18.83 -11.95
C PHE A 133 -1.49 -17.85 -12.83
N GLU A 134 -0.86 -17.30 -13.88
CA GLU A 134 -1.51 -16.41 -14.85
C GLU A 134 -2.71 -17.10 -15.51
N ASP A 135 -2.52 -18.34 -15.96
CA ASP A 135 -3.59 -19.12 -16.60
C ASP A 135 -4.75 -19.42 -15.65
N LYS A 136 -4.49 -19.73 -14.38
CA LYS A 136 -5.53 -20.08 -13.41
C LYS A 136 -6.30 -18.88 -12.88
N HIS A 137 -5.65 -17.72 -12.72
CA HIS A 137 -6.21 -16.60 -11.95
C HIS A 137 -6.40 -15.31 -12.75
N LEU A 138 -5.62 -15.09 -13.81
CA LEU A 138 -5.70 -13.86 -14.61
C LEU A 138 -6.45 -14.08 -15.93
N ASN A 139 -6.22 -15.22 -16.60
CA ASN A 139 -6.82 -15.52 -17.90
C ASN A 139 -8.23 -16.15 -17.80
N THR A 140 -8.61 -16.71 -16.66
CA THR A 140 -9.95 -17.33 -16.44
C THR A 140 -11.07 -16.31 -16.19
N ASN A 141 -10.75 -15.03 -16.01
CA ASN A 141 -11.71 -13.96 -15.70
C ASN A 141 -12.07 -13.08 -16.91
N LEU A 142 -11.75 -13.53 -18.13
CA LEU A 142 -12.19 -12.96 -19.42
C LEU A 142 -13.07 -13.97 -20.14
#